data_AF-A0A1J9S336-F1
#
_entry.id   AF-A0A1J9S336-F1
#
_cell.length_a   1.000
_cell.length_b   1.000
_cell.length_c   1.000
_cell.angle_alpha   90.00
_cell.angle_beta   90.00
_cell.angle_gamma   90.00
#
_symmetry.space_group_name_H-M   'P 1'
#
loop_
_entity.id
_entity.type
_entity.pdbx_description
1 polymer ?
#
loop_
_entity_poly.entity_id
_entity_poly.type
_entity_poly.pdbx_seq_one_letter_code
_entity_poly.pdbx_strand_id
1 'polypeptide(L)'
;MAMSSTSSSPVRPVMRNWEELLEQRIDLLHYAVDQGEHLIPAMFAKDQLSAIDWPATFHEQLRESEPKASGQTSEIMKDLEKRVLETNREMKEDTDRIRENLERVSQNPNQDSPEEFERVLDEGVDQLHRQASKQLDELKHYGKKRVQDLPNKVRGSAIQIFGAAFTAVFSYENNAVTFLNVARDDVESWYQQPQQKIQEFDNLTNRWYEGSRDTIKGWFNTHIQGGGPLAHASRNRHRHHGRRHHRNEADNLSAIKDIATKLQCMGLDSFTIVRKGNGWALEIDSPN
;
A
#
# COMPACT_ATOMS: atom_id res chain seq x y z
N MET A 1 -14.79 56.98 -13.75
CA MET A 1 -15.31 55.76 -13.10
C MET A 1 -14.25 54.68 -13.23
N ALA A 2 -13.51 54.41 -12.16
CA ALA A 2 -12.50 53.35 -12.13
C ALA A 2 -13.16 52.11 -11.50
N MET A 3 -13.20 51.01 -12.22
CA MET A 3 -13.66 49.72 -11.69
C MET A 3 -12.57 49.14 -10.79
N SER A 4 -12.91 48.99 -9.50
CA SER A 4 -12.09 48.30 -8.52
C SER A 4 -12.15 46.79 -8.80
N SER A 5 -11.04 46.22 -9.25
CA SER A 5 -10.86 44.78 -9.31
C SER A 5 -10.65 44.26 -7.89
N THR A 6 -11.66 43.59 -7.34
CA THR A 6 -11.54 42.80 -6.11
C THR A 6 -10.56 41.65 -6.36
N SER A 7 -9.37 41.74 -5.77
CA SER A 7 -8.43 40.64 -5.69
C SER A 7 -9.02 39.56 -4.78
N SER A 8 -9.48 38.44 -5.35
CA SER A 8 -9.77 37.24 -4.58
C SER A 8 -8.46 36.71 -4.03
N SER A 9 -8.21 36.90 -2.74
CA SER A 9 -7.11 36.22 -2.05
C SER A 9 -7.24 34.71 -2.30
N PRO A 10 -6.16 34.01 -2.67
CA PRO A 10 -6.19 32.57 -2.79
C PRO A 10 -6.61 32.00 -1.42
N VAL A 11 -7.69 31.22 -1.42
CA VAL A 11 -8.14 30.47 -0.25
C VAL A 11 -6.94 29.65 0.21
N ARG A 12 -6.36 30.00 1.36
CA ARG A 12 -5.29 29.20 1.97
C ARG A 12 -5.87 27.81 2.18
N PRO A 13 -5.20 26.73 1.74
CA PRO A 13 -5.65 25.38 2.03
C PRO A 13 -5.85 25.26 3.53
N VAL A 14 -7.01 24.76 3.95
CA VAL A 14 -7.21 24.34 5.35
C VAL A 14 -6.18 23.25 5.60
N MET A 15 -5.10 23.59 6.30
CA MET A 15 -4.12 22.62 6.77
C MET A 15 -4.86 21.74 7.79
N ARG A 16 -5.43 20.62 7.32
CA ARG A 16 -6.01 19.60 8.20
C ARG A 16 -4.95 19.24 9.25
N ASN A 17 -5.35 19.19 10.51
CA ASN A 17 -4.46 18.73 11.56
C ASN A 17 -4.01 17.29 11.22
N TRP A 18 -2.79 16.91 11.59
CA TRP A 18 -2.23 15.58 11.26
C TRP A 18 -3.11 14.44 11.81
N GLU A 19 -3.81 14.68 12.93
CA GLU A 19 -4.78 13.75 13.50
C GLU A 19 -5.98 13.53 12.56
N GLU A 20 -6.54 14.60 12.00
CA GLU A 20 -7.66 14.52 11.05
C GLU A 20 -7.25 13.80 9.76
N LEU A 21 -6.00 13.98 9.31
CA LEU A 21 -5.46 13.25 8.16
C LEU A 21 -5.37 11.75 8.42
N LEU A 22 -4.93 11.35 9.61
CA LEU A 22 -4.87 9.95 10.01
C LEU A 22 -6.28 9.37 10.14
N GLU A 23 -7.18 10.07 10.82
CA GLU A 23 -8.57 9.63 11.04
C GLU A 23 -9.29 9.43 9.71
N GLN A 24 -9.27 10.41 8.81
CA GLN A 24 -9.89 10.29 7.49
C GLN A 24 -9.29 9.15 6.67
N ARG A 25 -7.98 8.91 6.78
CA ARG A 25 -7.34 7.83 6.05
C ARG A 25 -7.80 6.46 6.56
N ILE A 26 -7.88 6.31 7.88
CA ILE A 26 -8.35 5.06 8.50
C ILE A 26 -9.84 4.84 8.23
N ASP A 27 -10.67 5.89 8.32
CA ASP A 27 -12.10 5.78 8.03
C ASP A 27 -12.34 5.39 6.56
N LEU A 28 -11.54 5.92 5.63
CA LEU A 28 -11.61 5.55 4.22
C LEU A 28 -11.16 4.10 4.00
N LEU A 29 -10.14 3.61 4.72
CA LEU A 29 -9.72 2.21 4.62
C LEU A 29 -10.73 1.25 5.25
N HIS A 30 -11.32 1.60 6.40
CA HIS A 30 -12.43 0.83 6.99
C HIS A 30 -13.58 0.72 5.98
N TYR A 31 -13.99 1.85 5.39
CA TYR A 31 -15.01 1.83 4.35
C TYR A 31 -14.62 0.95 3.15
N ALA A 32 -13.35 0.99 2.74
CA ALA A 32 -12.88 0.23 1.60
C ALA A 32 -12.82 -1.28 1.87
N VAL A 33 -12.39 -1.69 3.07
CA VAL A 33 -12.40 -3.09 3.54
C VAL A 33 -13.83 -3.59 3.67
N ASP A 34 -14.75 -2.79 4.22
CA ASP A 34 -16.12 -3.25 4.50
C ASP A 34 -17.03 -3.25 3.26
N GLN A 35 -16.87 -2.27 2.35
CA GLN A 35 -17.88 -1.97 1.31
C GLN A 35 -17.29 -1.47 -0.02
N GLY A 36 -15.99 -1.24 -0.11
CA GLY A 36 -15.39 -0.42 -1.17
C GLY A 36 -14.07 -0.96 -1.69
N GLU A 37 -13.99 -2.26 -1.98
CA GLU A 37 -12.76 -2.96 -2.41
C GLU A 37 -12.05 -2.21 -3.57
N HIS A 38 -12.82 -1.62 -4.50
CA HIS A 38 -12.32 -0.83 -5.63
C HIS A 38 -11.58 0.48 -5.22
N LEU A 39 -11.74 0.96 -3.99
CA LEU A 39 -11.11 2.17 -3.50
C LEU A 39 -9.66 1.96 -3.06
N ILE A 40 -9.30 0.76 -2.58
CA ILE A 40 -7.94 0.45 -2.14
C ILE A 40 -6.91 0.63 -3.29
N PRO A 41 -7.14 0.09 -4.49
CA PRO A 41 -6.27 0.34 -5.66
C PRO A 41 -6.12 1.84 -5.98
N ALA A 42 -7.21 2.61 -5.93
CA ALA A 42 -7.21 4.03 -6.25
C ALA A 42 -6.44 4.85 -5.20
N MET A 43 -6.63 4.53 -3.91
CA MET A 43 -5.88 5.12 -2.80
C MET A 43 -4.39 4.83 -2.93
N PHE A 44 -4.05 3.58 -3.24
CA PHE A 44 -2.67 3.17 -3.42
C PHE A 44 -2.01 3.90 -4.60
N ALA A 45 -2.67 3.96 -5.76
CA ALA A 45 -2.18 4.68 -6.93
C ALA A 45 -1.95 6.17 -6.63
N LYS A 46 -2.88 6.79 -5.90
CA LYS A 46 -2.73 8.18 -5.43
C LYS A 46 -1.49 8.37 -4.57
N ASP A 47 -1.22 7.44 -3.64
CA ASP A 47 -0.02 7.53 -2.79
C ASP A 47 1.26 7.41 -3.61
N GLN A 48 1.30 6.51 -4.59
CA GLN A 48 2.49 6.35 -5.44
C GLN A 48 2.82 7.62 -6.23
N LEU A 49 1.82 8.41 -6.62
CA LEU A 49 2.05 9.72 -7.24
C LEU A 49 2.75 10.71 -6.29
N SER A 50 2.58 10.55 -4.98
CA SER A 50 3.18 11.40 -3.94
C SER A 50 4.42 10.78 -3.28
N ALA A 51 4.93 9.66 -3.81
CA ALA A 51 6.05 8.91 -3.22
C ALA A 51 7.38 9.67 -3.15
N ILE A 52 7.51 10.75 -3.92
CA ILE A 52 8.69 11.63 -3.89
C ILE A 52 8.45 12.83 -2.97
N ASP A 53 7.26 13.41 -3.02
CA ASP A 53 6.96 14.68 -2.37
C ASP A 53 6.95 14.56 -0.85
N TRP A 54 6.26 13.56 -0.28
CA TRP A 54 6.13 13.46 1.17
C TRP A 54 7.45 13.12 1.88
N PRO A 55 8.27 12.17 1.41
CA PRO A 55 9.58 11.95 2.00
C PRO A 55 10.53 13.14 1.84
N ALA A 56 10.47 13.86 0.72
CA ALA A 56 11.27 15.07 0.51
C ALA A 56 10.87 16.19 1.48
N THR A 57 9.57 16.46 1.61
CA THR A 57 9.03 17.44 2.57
C THR A 57 9.39 17.06 4.01
N PHE A 58 9.28 15.77 4.36
CA PHE A 58 9.70 15.28 5.68
C PHE A 58 11.16 15.60 5.98
N HIS A 59 12.07 15.34 5.04
CA HIS A 59 13.50 15.63 5.18
C HIS A 59 13.79 17.12 5.34
N GLU A 60 13.15 17.96 4.54
CA GLU A 60 13.31 19.41 4.62
C GLU A 60 12.90 19.92 6.01
N GLN A 61 11.73 19.51 6.48
CA GLN A 61 11.22 19.84 7.81
C GLN A 61 12.12 19.30 8.95
N LEU A 62 12.71 18.12 8.75
CA LEU A 62 13.62 17.52 9.73
C LEU A 62 14.96 18.24 9.80
N ARG A 63 15.50 18.70 8.65
CA ARG A 63 16.75 19.48 8.60
C ARG A 63 16.63 20.84 9.27
N GLU A 64 15.43 21.41 9.30
CA GLU A 64 15.13 22.63 10.04
C GLU A 64 14.95 22.40 11.55
N SER A 65 14.97 21.14 12.01
CA SER A 65 14.82 20.77 13.41
C SER A 65 16.19 20.62 14.09
N GLU A 66 16.23 20.73 15.42
CA GLU A 66 17.48 20.60 16.17
C GLU A 66 18.11 19.19 16.02
N PRO A 67 19.45 19.04 16.06
CA PRO A 67 20.12 17.74 15.88
C PRO A 67 19.62 16.63 16.81
N LYS A 68 19.29 16.97 18.06
CA LYS A 68 18.71 16.00 19.03
C LYS A 68 17.32 15.52 18.61
N ALA A 69 16.50 16.42 18.04
CA ALA A 69 15.18 16.07 17.50
C ALA A 69 15.30 15.15 16.27
N SER A 70 16.39 15.23 15.51
CA SER A 70 16.61 14.34 14.36
C SER A 70 16.84 12.88 14.75
N GLY A 71 17.57 12.61 15.85
CA GLY A 71 17.80 11.25 16.35
C GLY A 71 16.52 10.57 16.81
N GLN A 72 15.77 11.25 17.69
CA GLN A 72 14.47 10.77 18.19
C GLN A 72 13.45 10.58 17.05
N THR A 73 13.43 11.49 16.07
CA THR A 73 12.55 11.36 14.90
C THR A 73 12.88 10.12 14.07
N SER A 74 14.17 9.82 13.87
CA SER A 74 14.59 8.61 13.15
C SER A 74 14.15 7.33 13.85
N GLU A 75 14.26 7.27 15.18
CA GLU A 75 13.80 6.13 15.99
C GLU A 75 12.28 5.95 15.89
N ILE A 76 11.51 7.04 16.02
CA ILE A 76 10.06 6.99 15.88
C ILE A 76 9.64 6.49 14.49
N MET A 77 10.29 6.96 13.41
CA MET A 77 9.99 6.50 12.06
C MET A 77 10.32 5.02 11.86
N LYS A 78 11.42 4.52 12.43
CA LYS A 78 11.75 3.08 12.42
C LYS A 78 10.75 2.24 13.20
N ASP A 79 10.25 2.75 14.32
CA ASP A 79 9.20 2.08 15.10
C ASP A 79 7.88 2.01 14.33
N LEU A 80 7.51 3.09 13.63
CA LEU A 80 6.36 3.09 12.73
C LEU A 80 6.55 2.09 11.58
N GLU A 81 7.72 2.06 10.92
CA GLU A 81 8.04 1.08 9.87
C GLU A 81 7.86 -0.34 10.40
N LYS A 82 8.48 -0.64 11.54
CA LYS A 82 8.43 -1.95 12.16
C LYS A 82 7.00 -2.38 12.43
N ARG A 83 6.16 -1.49 12.97
CA ARG A 83 4.76 -1.82 13.25
C ARG A 83 3.97 -2.15 11.97
N VAL A 84 4.15 -1.38 10.89
CA VAL A 84 3.46 -1.68 9.62
C VAL A 84 3.95 -3.01 9.02
N LEU A 85 5.25 -3.29 9.10
CA LEU A 85 5.81 -4.58 8.66
C LEU A 85 5.29 -5.76 9.49
N GLU A 86 5.11 -5.59 10.80
CA GLU A 86 4.49 -6.59 11.68
C GLU A 86 3.04 -6.86 11.26
N THR A 87 2.23 -5.82 11.02
CA THR A 87 0.86 -5.98 10.53
C THR A 87 0.83 -6.68 9.16
N ASN A 88 1.75 -6.38 8.24
CA ASN A 88 1.85 -7.09 6.96
C ASN A 88 2.15 -8.59 7.13
N ARG A 89 3.00 -8.94 8.10
CA ARG A 89 3.33 -10.33 8.44
C ARG A 89 2.14 -11.04 9.07
N GLU A 90 1.41 -10.39 9.97
CA GLU A 90 0.20 -10.93 10.58
C GLU A 90 -0.85 -11.24 9.51
N MET A 91 -1.01 -10.37 8.51
CA MET A 91 -1.87 -10.62 7.34
C MET A 91 -1.40 -11.82 6.51
N LYS A 92 -0.08 -12.00 6.35
CA LYS A 92 0.48 -13.18 5.69
C LYS A 92 0.15 -14.46 6.43
N GLU A 93 0.32 -14.44 7.75
CA GLU A 93 -0.05 -15.56 8.62
C GLU A 93 -1.55 -15.91 8.51
N ASP A 94 -2.43 -14.93 8.30
CA ASP A 94 -3.84 -15.18 8.00
C ASP A 94 -4.04 -15.91 6.68
N THR A 95 -3.42 -15.45 5.59
CA THR A 95 -3.53 -16.15 4.29
C THR A 95 -2.91 -17.55 4.31
N ASP A 96 -1.84 -17.76 5.10
CA ASP A 96 -1.22 -19.08 5.29
C ASP A 96 -2.18 -20.04 5.99
N ARG A 97 -2.91 -19.57 7.00
CA ARG A 97 -3.96 -20.36 7.66
C ARG A 97 -5.08 -20.76 6.70
N ILE A 98 -5.50 -19.86 5.81
CA ILE A 98 -6.52 -20.14 4.79
C ILE A 98 -6.02 -21.23 3.83
N ARG A 99 -4.79 -21.08 3.31
CA ARG A 99 -4.13 -22.10 2.48
C ARG A 99 -4.11 -23.46 3.17
N GLU A 100 -3.68 -23.52 4.43
CA GLU A 100 -3.62 -24.76 5.22
C GLU A 100 -5.00 -25.39 5.42
N ASN A 101 -6.05 -24.59 5.59
CA ASN A 101 -7.42 -25.09 5.71
C ASN A 101 -7.92 -25.68 4.38
N LEU A 102 -7.66 -25.01 3.25
CA LEU A 102 -7.98 -25.53 1.91
C LEU A 102 -7.24 -26.84 1.63
N GLU A 103 -5.96 -26.94 1.99
CA GLU A 103 -5.19 -28.18 1.88
C GLU A 103 -5.80 -29.30 2.70
N ARG A 104 -6.21 -29.01 3.94
CA ARG A 104 -6.82 -30.00 4.83
C ARG A 104 -8.13 -30.56 4.27
N VAL A 105 -8.98 -29.69 3.72
CA VAL A 105 -10.25 -30.11 3.08
C VAL A 105 -9.98 -30.97 1.85
N SER A 106 -9.06 -30.54 0.97
CA SER A 106 -8.70 -31.27 -0.25
C SER A 106 -8.10 -32.66 -0.02
N GLN A 107 -7.54 -32.90 1.16
CA GLN A 107 -6.88 -34.16 1.52
C GLN A 107 -7.77 -35.09 2.34
N ASN A 108 -8.98 -34.66 2.72
CA ASN A 108 -9.89 -35.43 3.55
C ASN A 108 -11.09 -35.93 2.71
N PRO A 109 -11.15 -37.23 2.36
CA PRO A 109 -12.22 -37.78 1.52
C PRO A 109 -13.64 -37.61 2.07
N ASN A 110 -13.78 -37.37 3.38
CA ASN A 110 -15.09 -37.14 4.02
C ASN A 110 -15.51 -35.65 4.02
N GLN A 111 -14.61 -34.76 3.63
CA GLN A 111 -14.80 -33.30 3.60
C GLN A 111 -14.51 -32.73 2.21
N ASP A 112 -14.04 -33.54 1.27
CA ASP A 112 -13.74 -33.17 -0.11
C ASP A 112 -15.05 -32.99 -0.89
N SER A 113 -15.77 -31.90 -0.63
CA SER A 113 -16.97 -31.48 -1.36
C SER A 113 -16.91 -29.98 -1.72
N PRO A 114 -17.59 -29.55 -2.80
CA PRO A 114 -17.68 -28.14 -3.15
C PRO A 114 -18.19 -27.24 -2.01
N GLU A 115 -19.17 -27.72 -1.22
CA GLU A 115 -19.76 -26.95 -0.12
C GLU A 115 -18.77 -26.71 1.02
N GLU A 116 -17.89 -27.68 1.30
CA GLU A 116 -16.86 -27.51 2.34
C GLU A 116 -15.74 -26.58 1.86
N PHE A 117 -15.39 -26.62 0.57
CA PHE A 117 -14.49 -25.65 -0.05
C PHE A 117 -15.06 -24.25 0.02
N GLU A 118 -16.32 -24.07 -0.36
CA GLU A 118 -17.04 -22.80 -0.29
C GLU A 118 -17.03 -22.27 1.15
N ARG A 119 -17.35 -23.12 2.14
CA ARG A 119 -17.30 -22.76 3.56
C ARG A 119 -15.94 -22.27 4.01
N VAL A 120 -14.85 -22.94 3.62
CA VAL A 120 -13.48 -22.52 4.00
C VAL A 120 -13.11 -21.20 3.32
N LEU A 121 -13.54 -20.97 2.07
CA LEU A 121 -13.31 -19.71 1.36
C LEU A 121 -14.05 -18.56 2.06
N ASP A 122 -15.34 -18.73 2.39
CA ASP A 122 -16.14 -17.74 3.10
C ASP A 122 -15.57 -17.44 4.50
N GLU A 123 -15.23 -18.48 5.28
CA GLU A 123 -14.59 -18.32 6.58
C GLU A 123 -13.25 -17.58 6.48
N GLY A 124 -12.52 -17.80 5.38
CA GLY A 124 -11.26 -17.12 5.06
C GLY A 124 -11.45 -15.63 4.76
N VAL A 125 -12.42 -15.27 3.91
CA VAL A 125 -12.76 -13.87 3.61
C VAL A 125 -13.21 -13.15 4.87
N ASP A 126 -14.11 -13.75 5.64
CA ASP A 126 -14.57 -13.21 6.93
C ASP A 126 -13.43 -13.01 7.92
N GLN A 127 -12.48 -13.95 7.97
CA GLN A 127 -11.30 -13.83 8.83
C GLN A 127 -10.41 -12.66 8.39
N LEU A 128 -10.13 -12.52 7.10
CA LEU A 128 -9.29 -11.43 6.58
C LEU A 128 -9.91 -10.07 6.87
N HIS A 129 -11.20 -9.86 6.56
CA HIS A 129 -11.89 -8.59 6.87
C HIS A 129 -11.85 -8.27 8.36
N ARG A 130 -12.21 -9.23 9.24
CA ARG A 130 -12.19 -8.99 10.69
C ARG A 130 -10.81 -8.63 11.21
N GLN A 131 -9.76 -9.32 10.73
CA GLN A 131 -8.39 -9.00 11.14
C GLN A 131 -7.95 -7.66 10.55
N ALA A 132 -8.27 -7.36 9.30
CA ALA A 132 -7.97 -6.09 8.65
C ALA A 132 -8.54 -4.90 9.43
N SER A 133 -9.84 -4.93 9.77
CA SER A 133 -10.49 -3.85 10.52
C SER A 133 -9.87 -3.69 11.93
N LYS A 134 -9.57 -4.80 12.61
CA LYS A 134 -8.86 -4.76 13.90
C LYS A 134 -7.46 -4.12 13.77
N GLN A 135 -6.71 -4.50 12.75
CA GLN A 135 -5.37 -3.98 12.49
C GLN A 135 -5.38 -2.50 12.12
N LEU A 136 -6.40 -2.02 11.38
CA LEU A 136 -6.61 -0.59 11.11
C LEU A 136 -6.74 0.20 12.40
N ASP A 137 -7.56 -0.27 13.33
CA ASP A 137 -7.73 0.39 14.62
C ASP A 137 -6.43 0.38 15.44
N GLU A 138 -5.71 -0.75 15.48
CA GLU A 138 -4.43 -0.82 16.18
C GLU A 138 -3.39 0.14 15.57
N LEU A 139 -3.32 0.24 14.24
CA LEU A 139 -2.45 1.18 13.52
C LEU A 139 -2.84 2.63 13.76
N LYS A 140 -4.14 2.95 13.84
CA LYS A 140 -4.64 4.28 14.20
C LYS A 140 -4.15 4.71 15.58
N HIS A 141 -4.38 3.87 16.59
CA HIS A 141 -3.97 4.17 17.97
C HIS A 141 -2.44 4.26 18.11
N TYR A 142 -1.72 3.31 17.50
CA TYR A 142 -0.26 3.29 17.52
C TYR A 142 0.34 4.52 16.81
N GLY A 143 -0.13 4.81 15.60
CA GLY A 143 0.31 5.95 14.80
C GLY A 143 0.08 7.27 15.51
N LYS A 144 -1.12 7.47 16.07
CA LYS A 144 -1.44 8.68 16.85
C LYS A 144 -0.48 8.89 18.02
N LYS A 145 -0.25 7.83 18.80
CA LYS A 145 0.65 7.85 19.95
C LYS A 145 2.09 8.21 19.55
N ARG A 146 2.64 7.56 18.53
CA ARG A 146 4.04 7.75 18.13
C ARG A 146 4.29 9.07 17.39
N VAL A 147 3.35 9.50 16.54
CA VAL A 147 3.48 10.76 15.79
C VAL A 147 3.37 11.97 16.71
N GLN A 148 2.62 11.88 17.81
CA GLN A 148 2.58 12.93 18.82
C GLN A 148 3.95 13.19 19.46
N ASP A 149 4.85 12.21 19.50
CA ASP A 149 6.21 12.36 20.02
C ASP A 149 7.16 13.06 19.02
N LEU A 150 6.74 13.28 17.78
CA LEU A 150 7.53 13.98 16.76
C LEU A 150 7.45 15.50 16.92
N PRO A 151 8.46 16.25 16.43
CA PRO A 151 8.37 17.71 16.28
C PRO A 151 7.15 18.10 15.44
N ASN A 152 6.41 19.13 15.87
CA ASN A 152 5.17 19.58 15.20
C ASN A 152 5.33 19.75 13.69
N LYS A 153 6.49 20.26 13.24
CA LYS A 153 6.79 20.52 11.83
C LYS A 153 6.77 19.27 10.95
N VAL A 154 7.13 18.09 11.48
CA VAL A 154 7.27 16.86 10.67
C VAL A 154 6.06 15.93 10.76
N ARG A 155 5.13 16.16 11.70
CA ARG A 155 3.99 15.26 11.96
C ARG A 155 3.12 15.02 10.74
N GLY A 156 2.81 16.08 9.97
CA GLY A 156 1.99 15.97 8.77
C GLY A 156 2.59 15.03 7.74
N SER A 157 3.87 15.22 7.40
CA SER A 157 4.59 14.38 6.44
C SER A 157 4.78 12.95 6.97
N ALA A 158 5.03 12.78 8.28
CA ALA A 158 5.13 11.47 8.91
C ALA A 158 3.84 10.66 8.79
N ILE A 159 2.67 11.28 8.97
CA ILE A 159 1.36 10.63 8.79
C ILE A 159 1.11 10.25 7.34
N GLN A 160 1.52 11.07 6.38
CA GLN A 160 1.38 10.72 4.98
C GLN A 160 2.23 9.49 4.62
N ILE A 161 3.48 9.45 5.08
CA ILE A 161 4.37 8.29 4.93
C ILE A 161 3.78 7.04 5.59
N PHE A 162 3.36 7.16 6.85
CA PHE A 162 2.76 6.05 7.60
C PHE A 162 1.47 5.56 6.94
N GLY A 163 0.61 6.49 6.49
CA GLY A 163 -0.63 6.24 5.77
C GLY A 163 -0.44 5.47 4.48
N ALA A 164 0.52 5.88 3.68
CA ALA A 164 0.85 5.21 2.44
C ALA A 164 1.45 3.81 2.68
N ALA A 165 2.27 3.67 3.73
CA ALA A 165 2.84 2.39 4.09
C ALA A 165 1.78 1.39 4.53
N PHE A 166 0.84 1.76 5.41
CA PHE A 166 -0.20 0.81 5.80
C PHE A 166 -1.22 0.55 4.68
N THR A 167 -1.45 1.51 3.76
CA THR A 167 -2.27 1.24 2.56
C THR A 167 -1.70 0.11 1.70
N ALA A 168 -0.37 -0.06 1.66
CA ALA A 168 0.24 -1.20 0.97
C ALA A 168 -0.14 -2.55 1.62
N VAL A 169 -0.33 -2.60 2.94
CA VAL A 169 -0.80 -3.80 3.64
C VAL A 169 -2.22 -4.13 3.25
N PHE A 170 -3.12 -3.14 3.27
CA PHE A 170 -4.52 -3.35 2.91
C PHE A 170 -4.71 -3.57 1.41
N SER A 171 -3.77 -3.15 0.56
CA SER A 171 -3.73 -3.55 -0.85
C SER A 171 -3.47 -5.05 -0.99
N TYR A 172 -2.54 -5.60 -0.19
CA TYR A 172 -2.30 -7.05 -0.17
C TYR A 172 -3.54 -7.82 0.32
N GLU A 173 -4.14 -7.39 1.42
CA GLU A 173 -5.36 -8.00 1.95
C GLU A 173 -6.51 -7.98 0.93
N ASN A 174 -6.77 -6.82 0.30
CA ASN A 174 -7.79 -6.67 -0.73
C ASN A 174 -7.59 -7.64 -1.90
N ASN A 175 -6.36 -7.87 -2.34
CA ASN A 175 -6.10 -8.85 -3.41
C ASN A 175 -6.39 -10.27 -2.97
N ALA A 176 -6.04 -10.62 -1.73
CA ALA A 176 -6.33 -11.93 -1.18
C ALA A 176 -7.85 -12.16 -1.10
N VAL A 177 -8.59 -11.19 -0.58
CA VAL A 177 -10.07 -11.22 -0.56
C VAL A 177 -10.65 -11.32 -1.96
N THR A 178 -10.22 -10.47 -2.89
CA THR A 178 -10.69 -10.49 -4.29
C THR A 178 -10.48 -11.87 -4.91
N PHE A 179 -9.31 -12.46 -4.70
CA PHE A 179 -8.99 -13.78 -5.24
C PHE A 179 -9.82 -14.89 -4.61
N LEU A 180 -10.07 -14.85 -3.30
CA LEU A 180 -10.94 -15.80 -2.60
C LEU A 180 -12.41 -15.66 -3.02
N ASN A 181 -12.89 -14.43 -3.25
CA ASN A 181 -14.23 -14.19 -3.79
C ASN A 181 -14.38 -14.77 -5.20
N VAL A 182 -13.38 -14.58 -6.08
CA VAL A 182 -13.38 -15.21 -7.42
C VAL A 182 -13.30 -16.73 -7.30
N ALA A 183 -12.51 -17.25 -6.36
CA ALA A 183 -12.45 -18.69 -6.09
C ALA A 183 -13.80 -19.26 -5.64
N ARG A 184 -14.56 -18.51 -4.85
CA ARG A 184 -15.91 -18.88 -4.41
C ARG A 184 -16.89 -18.89 -5.58
N ASP A 185 -16.87 -17.86 -6.42
CA ASP A 185 -17.76 -17.77 -7.58
C ASP A 185 -17.48 -18.89 -8.60
N ASP A 186 -16.27 -19.46 -8.59
CA ASP A 186 -15.82 -20.59 -9.43
C ASP A 186 -15.43 -21.82 -8.60
N VAL A 187 -16.14 -22.06 -7.48
CA VAL A 187 -15.78 -23.12 -6.51
C VAL A 187 -15.76 -24.51 -7.14
N GLU A 188 -16.64 -24.77 -8.11
CA GLU A 188 -16.71 -26.03 -8.85
C GLU A 188 -15.42 -26.31 -9.65
N SER A 189 -14.86 -25.30 -10.32
CA SER A 189 -13.57 -25.47 -11.00
C SER A 189 -12.43 -25.65 -10.01
N TRP A 190 -12.49 -24.98 -8.87
CA TRP A 190 -11.48 -25.07 -7.83
C TRP A 190 -11.44 -26.45 -7.18
N TYR A 191 -12.61 -26.99 -6.88
CA TYR A 191 -12.79 -28.32 -6.34
C TYR A 191 -12.28 -29.42 -7.27
N GLN A 192 -12.39 -29.26 -8.59
CA GLN A 192 -11.89 -30.24 -9.55
C GLN A 192 -10.36 -30.31 -9.62
N GLN A 193 -9.65 -29.25 -9.22
CA GLN A 193 -8.18 -29.15 -9.33
C GLN A 193 -7.58 -28.48 -8.08
N PRO A 194 -7.86 -28.99 -6.87
CA PRO A 194 -7.66 -28.24 -5.64
C PRO A 194 -6.18 -27.98 -5.37
N GLN A 195 -5.32 -28.96 -5.62
CA GLN A 195 -3.87 -28.82 -5.45
C GLN A 195 -3.28 -27.69 -6.31
N GLN A 196 -3.71 -27.61 -7.58
CA GLN A 196 -3.23 -26.58 -8.49
C GLN A 196 -3.69 -25.19 -8.03
N LYS A 197 -4.94 -25.06 -7.60
CA LYS A 197 -5.51 -23.77 -7.18
C LYS A 197 -4.99 -23.29 -5.83
N ILE A 198 -4.78 -24.19 -4.89
CA ILE A 198 -4.11 -23.89 -3.62
C ILE A 198 -2.67 -23.41 -3.89
N GLN A 199 -1.95 -24.06 -4.81
CA GLN A 199 -0.60 -23.62 -5.18
C GLN A 199 -0.61 -22.26 -5.89
N GLU A 200 -1.62 -21.99 -6.73
CA GLU A 200 -1.83 -20.68 -7.35
C GLU A 200 -2.03 -19.58 -6.28
N PHE A 201 -2.88 -19.85 -5.28
CA PHE A 201 -3.12 -18.96 -4.14
C PHE A 201 -1.84 -18.69 -3.34
N ASP A 202 -1.08 -19.72 -3.00
CA ASP A 202 0.19 -19.58 -2.27
C ASP A 202 1.20 -18.72 -3.04
N ASN A 203 1.38 -18.99 -4.34
CA ASN A 203 2.30 -18.22 -5.18
C ASN A 203 1.90 -16.73 -5.26
N LEU A 204 0.61 -16.45 -5.43
CA LEU A 204 0.10 -15.08 -5.53
C LEU A 204 0.22 -14.33 -4.20
N THR A 205 -0.20 -14.95 -3.10
CA THR A 205 -0.13 -14.32 -1.77
C THR A 205 1.31 -14.05 -1.33
N ASN A 206 2.26 -14.95 -1.65
CA ASN A 206 3.69 -14.70 -1.44
C ASN A 206 4.19 -13.49 -2.24
N ARG A 207 3.83 -13.40 -3.52
CA ARG A 207 4.19 -12.26 -4.38
C ARG A 207 3.61 -10.93 -3.85
N TRP A 208 2.33 -10.91 -3.47
CA TRP A 208 1.68 -9.71 -2.94
C TRP A 208 2.27 -9.28 -1.60
N TYR A 209 2.57 -10.24 -0.70
CA TYR A 209 3.25 -9.97 0.57
C TYR A 209 4.65 -9.37 0.37
N GLU A 210 5.43 -9.90 -0.57
CA GLU A 210 6.74 -9.33 -0.91
C GLU A 210 6.59 -7.91 -1.49
N GLY A 211 5.62 -7.71 -2.39
CA GLY A 211 5.31 -6.41 -2.99
C GLY A 211 4.90 -5.35 -1.96
N SER A 212 4.02 -5.71 -1.01
CA SER A 212 3.62 -4.81 0.07
C SER A 212 4.78 -4.51 1.01
N ARG A 213 5.56 -5.53 1.39
CA ARG A 213 6.76 -5.39 2.24
C ARG A 213 7.79 -4.44 1.64
N ASP A 214 8.10 -4.59 0.36
CA ASP A 214 9.06 -3.74 -0.34
C ASP A 214 8.53 -2.32 -0.52
N THR A 215 7.22 -2.17 -0.69
CA THR A 215 6.57 -0.85 -0.74
C THR A 215 6.63 -0.14 0.61
N ILE A 216 6.32 -0.82 1.72
CA ILE A 216 6.43 -0.29 3.09
C ILE A 216 7.86 0.20 3.32
N LYS A 217 8.86 -0.65 3.07
CA LYS A 217 10.27 -0.28 3.18
C LYS A 217 10.66 0.84 2.22
N GLY A 218 10.03 0.96 1.06
CA GLY A 218 10.27 2.04 0.11
C GLY A 218 9.82 3.40 0.67
N TRP A 219 8.64 3.43 1.29
CA TRP A 219 8.17 4.59 2.05
C TRP A 219 9.18 4.90 3.15
N PHE A 220 9.45 3.94 4.05
CA PHE A 220 10.61 3.77 4.96
C PHE A 220 11.96 4.44 4.62
N ASN A 221 12.61 3.90 3.59
CA ASN A 221 14.04 4.09 3.36
C ASN A 221 14.36 5.41 2.68
N THR A 222 13.39 6.02 1.99
CA THR A 222 13.57 7.37 1.44
C THR A 222 13.94 8.38 2.51
N HIS A 223 13.48 8.18 3.75
CA HIS A 223 13.74 9.08 4.86
C HIS A 223 14.96 8.73 5.74
N ILE A 224 15.55 7.54 5.58
CA ILE A 224 16.71 7.11 6.41
C ILE A 224 18.05 7.37 5.71
N GLN A 225 18.11 7.44 4.37
CA GLN A 225 19.41 7.55 3.66
C GLN A 225 19.54 8.70 2.64
N GLY A 226 18.56 9.61 2.50
CA GLY A 226 18.62 10.65 1.47
C GLY A 226 18.71 10.11 0.03
N GLY A 227 18.41 8.82 -0.15
CA GLY A 227 18.31 8.15 -1.44
C GLY A 227 16.84 8.03 -1.82
N GLY A 228 16.48 8.54 -2.99
CA GLY A 228 15.11 8.49 -3.49
C GLY A 228 14.54 7.06 -3.61
N PRO A 229 13.21 6.93 -3.72
CA PRO A 229 12.46 5.66 -3.60
C PRO A 229 12.65 4.68 -4.78
N LEU A 230 13.55 4.99 -5.71
CA LEU A 230 13.65 4.34 -7.02
C LEU A 230 14.70 3.21 -7.09
N ALA A 231 15.36 2.86 -5.97
CA ALA A 231 16.55 2.00 -6.01
C ALA A 231 16.34 0.52 -5.62
N HIS A 232 15.15 0.09 -5.18
CA HIS A 232 15.01 -1.21 -4.53
C HIS A 232 14.28 -2.30 -5.33
N ALA A 233 13.36 -1.96 -6.24
CA ALA A 233 12.68 -2.97 -7.06
C ALA A 233 13.55 -3.51 -8.23
N SER A 234 14.65 -2.82 -8.59
CA SER A 234 15.50 -3.17 -9.74
C SER A 234 16.86 -3.79 -9.39
N ARG A 235 17.20 -3.96 -8.11
CA ARG A 235 18.54 -4.44 -7.73
C ARG A 235 18.85 -5.90 -8.07
N ASN A 236 17.90 -6.67 -8.57
CA ASN A 236 18.10 -8.05 -9.02
C ASN A 236 18.17 -8.24 -10.55
N ARG A 237 18.18 -7.19 -11.37
CA ARG A 237 18.42 -7.34 -12.83
C ARG A 237 19.48 -6.37 -13.34
N HIS A 238 20.62 -6.95 -13.71
CA HIS A 238 21.72 -6.38 -14.49
C HIS A 238 22.59 -5.30 -13.83
N ARG A 239 23.74 -5.76 -13.32
CA ARG A 239 24.98 -4.97 -13.34
C ARG A 239 25.34 -4.67 -14.80
N HIS A 240 25.01 -3.47 -15.28
CA HIS A 240 25.72 -2.87 -16.41
C HIS A 240 26.22 -1.48 -16.02
N HIS A 241 27.52 -1.28 -16.21
CA HIS A 241 28.19 0.01 -16.14
C HIS A 241 27.58 1.01 -17.14
N GLY A 242 27.46 2.28 -16.73
CA GLY A 242 27.65 3.38 -17.70
C GLY A 242 26.76 4.62 -17.55
N ARG A 243 27.46 5.76 -17.41
CA ARG A 243 27.11 7.12 -17.88
C ARG A 243 25.91 7.85 -17.28
N ARG A 244 26.26 8.83 -16.43
CA ARG A 244 25.51 10.08 -16.21
C ARG A 244 25.10 10.68 -17.56
N HIS A 245 23.81 10.71 -17.85
CA HIS A 245 23.22 11.51 -18.92
C HIS A 245 22.44 12.68 -18.31
N HIS A 246 22.59 13.83 -18.96
CA HIS A 246 21.90 15.08 -18.70
C HIS A 246 20.38 14.88 -18.55
N ARG A 247 19.82 15.46 -17.48
CA ARG A 247 18.38 15.62 -17.25
C ARG A 247 17.74 16.41 -18.41
N ASN A 248 16.89 15.75 -19.19
CA ASN A 248 15.71 16.38 -19.75
C ASN A 248 14.58 16.16 -18.73
N GLU A 249 14.10 17.23 -18.12
CA GLU A 249 13.10 17.25 -17.03
C GLU A 249 11.67 16.83 -17.45
N ALA A 250 11.49 16.11 -18.57
CA ALA A 250 10.16 15.80 -19.11
C ALA A 250 9.82 14.31 -19.25
N ASP A 251 10.77 13.37 -19.13
CA ASP A 251 10.48 11.94 -19.33
C ASP A 251 10.44 11.17 -18.01
N ASN A 252 9.28 11.16 -17.36
CA ASN A 252 9.02 10.41 -16.12
C ASN A 252 8.69 8.92 -16.38
N LEU A 253 8.89 8.40 -17.60
CA LEU A 253 8.52 7.03 -17.97
C LEU A 253 9.16 5.97 -17.08
N SER A 254 10.42 6.16 -16.67
CA SER A 254 11.09 5.19 -15.78
C SER A 254 10.39 5.10 -14.43
N ALA A 255 10.03 6.24 -13.84
CA ALA A 255 9.31 6.27 -12.57
C ALA A 255 7.90 5.66 -12.72
N ILE A 256 7.21 5.93 -13.83
CA ILE A 256 5.91 5.34 -14.13
C ILE A 256 5.99 3.82 -14.34
N LYS A 257 7.03 3.32 -15.01
CA LYS A 257 7.27 1.86 -15.16
C LYS A 257 7.62 1.19 -13.83
N ASP A 258 8.36 1.87 -12.96
CA ASP A 258 8.65 1.37 -11.62
C ASP A 258 7.37 1.31 -10.77
N ILE A 259 6.49 2.32 -10.84
CA ILE A 259 5.18 2.30 -10.17
C ILE A 259 4.31 1.18 -10.76
N ALA A 260 4.25 1.04 -12.09
CA ALA A 260 3.54 -0.05 -12.75
C ALA A 260 4.03 -1.43 -12.28
N THR A 261 5.34 -1.61 -12.17
CA THR A 261 5.94 -2.86 -11.67
C THR A 261 5.53 -3.13 -10.22
N LYS A 262 5.51 -2.10 -9.37
CA LYS A 262 5.02 -2.23 -7.99
C LYS A 262 3.54 -2.60 -7.94
N LEU A 263 2.71 -1.92 -8.72
CA LEU A 263 1.28 -2.20 -8.85
C LEU A 263 1.04 -3.66 -9.27
N GLN A 264 1.73 -4.11 -10.32
CA GLN A 264 1.71 -5.52 -10.76
C GLN A 264 2.21 -6.47 -9.66
N CYS A 265 3.28 -6.13 -8.94
CA CYS A 265 3.76 -6.96 -7.83
C CYS A 265 2.74 -7.07 -6.69
N MET A 266 1.83 -6.11 -6.57
CA MET A 266 0.70 -6.17 -5.65
C MET A 266 -0.61 -6.48 -6.39
N GLY A 267 -0.59 -7.22 -7.50
CA GLY A 267 -1.82 -7.72 -8.15
C GLY A 267 -2.78 -6.66 -8.69
N LEU A 268 -2.39 -5.38 -8.70
CA LEU A 268 -3.18 -4.30 -9.25
C LEU A 268 -2.87 -4.23 -10.74
N ASP A 269 -3.52 -5.05 -11.56
CA ASP A 269 -3.18 -5.18 -12.99
C ASP A 269 -4.04 -4.29 -13.92
N SER A 270 -5.08 -3.66 -13.36
CA SER A 270 -6.06 -2.82 -14.07
C SER A 270 -5.52 -1.41 -14.31
N PHE A 271 -4.39 -1.28 -14.97
CA PHE A 271 -3.86 0.03 -15.34
C PHE A 271 -3.11 0.02 -16.67
N THR A 272 -3.22 1.15 -17.37
CA THR A 272 -2.49 1.40 -18.61
C THR A 272 -1.54 2.58 -18.44
N ILE A 273 -0.30 2.43 -18.94
CA ILE A 273 0.64 3.56 -19.05
C ILE A 273 0.29 4.36 -20.29
N VAL A 274 -0.20 5.59 -20.10
CA VAL A 274 -0.61 6.49 -21.18
C VAL A 274 0.26 7.74 -21.22
N ARG A 275 0.38 8.33 -22.40
CA ARG A 275 1.08 9.61 -22.59
C ARG A 275 0.11 10.77 -22.33
N LYS A 276 0.44 11.65 -21.39
CA LYS A 276 -0.34 12.87 -21.07
C LYS A 276 0.53 14.11 -21.24
N GLY A 277 0.28 14.85 -22.31
CA GLY A 277 1.09 16.02 -22.67
C GLY A 277 2.56 15.64 -22.89
N ASN A 278 3.45 16.26 -22.11
CA ASN A 278 4.89 16.02 -22.19
C ASN A 278 5.39 14.86 -21.32
N GLY A 279 4.51 14.21 -20.52
CA GLY A 279 4.88 13.13 -19.61
C GLY A 279 4.03 11.87 -19.77
N TRP A 280 4.28 10.90 -18.89
CA TRP A 280 3.58 9.63 -18.79
C TRP A 280 2.76 9.56 -17.50
N ALA A 281 1.62 8.89 -17.56
CA ALA A 281 0.70 8.69 -16.44
C ALA A 281 0.21 7.24 -16.41
N LEU A 282 -0.27 6.81 -15.25
CA LEU A 282 -1.03 5.58 -15.08
C LEU A 282 -2.51 5.95 -15.09
N GLU A 283 -3.26 5.35 -16.01
CA GLU A 283 -4.72 5.35 -15.97
C GLU A 283 -5.17 4.02 -15.39
N ILE A 284 -6.01 4.07 -14.35
CA ILE A 284 -6.66 2.88 -13.81
C ILE A 284 -7.80 2.55 -14.76
N ASP A 285 -7.81 1.33 -15.28
CA ASP A 285 -8.88 0.85 -16.13
C ASP A 285 -10.13 0.72 -15.25
N SER A 286 -11.14 1.57 -15.51
CA SER A 286 -12.41 1.47 -14.79
C SER A 286 -13.14 0.21 -15.23
N PRO A 287 -13.71 -0.60 -14.32
CA PRO A 287 -14.56 -1.72 -14.73
C PRO A 287 -15.75 -1.14 -15.52
N ASN A 288 -16.00 -1.72 -16.71
CA ASN A 288 -17.20 -1.45 -17.50
C ASN A 288 -18.43 -2.09 -16.86
#